data_AF-A0A5E4IH76-F1
#
_entry.id   AF-A0A5E4IH76-F1
#
_cell.length_a   1.000
_cell.length_b   1.000
_cell.length_c   1.000
_cell.angle_alpha   90.00
_cell.angle_beta   90.00
_cell.angle_gamma   90.00
#
_symmetry.space_group_name_H-M   'P 1'
#
loop_
_entity.id
_entity.type
_entity.pdbx_description
1 polymer ?
#
loop_
_entity_poly.entity_id
_entity_poly.type
_entity_poly.pdbx_seq_one_letter_code
_entity_poly.pdbx_strand_id
1 'polypeptide(L)'
;MAQGEYIAFLDSDDLWLPQKLERQIGILDANPDVGLICGNAIVFSGTKRSSNLYLQIYQRHMQGNLLTELLNDNFIITSSCVVRRTLLDLIGEFSEEELLRGVEDYDLWLRASLKTEICYIPEPLVVYRDQGDSIRSQQSRESYWQSMILILDRLKELMQKSDQNDLTSMALLEEKKYAYCIDLCRSFFDTARYTDAIKYTSQLIAENPFYLPMTAAKVMRLIKKKRKKT
;
A
#
# COMPACT_ATOMS: atom_id res chain seq x y z
N MET A 1 -13.99 -19.53 11.95
CA MET A 1 -13.59 -18.09 11.90
C MET A 1 -12.98 -17.72 13.25
N ALA A 2 -12.08 -16.73 13.28
CA ALA A 2 -11.52 -16.22 14.53
C ALA A 2 -12.61 -15.62 15.42
N GLN A 3 -12.51 -15.75 16.75
CA GLN A 3 -13.51 -15.25 17.72
C GLN A 3 -12.93 -14.27 18.76
N GLY A 4 -11.62 -13.98 18.70
CA GLY A 4 -10.98 -13.05 19.64
C GLY A 4 -11.36 -11.59 19.42
N GLU A 5 -11.14 -10.76 20.45
CA GLU A 5 -11.25 -9.29 20.39
C GLU A 5 -10.22 -8.68 19.43
N TYR A 6 -9.02 -9.26 19.41
CA TYR A 6 -7.93 -8.90 18.52
C TYR A 6 -7.79 -9.92 17.39
N ILE A 7 -7.59 -9.42 16.18
CA ILE A 7 -7.34 -10.20 14.97
C ILE A 7 -5.89 -9.98 14.56
N ALA A 8 -5.10 -11.03 14.56
CA ALA A 8 -3.70 -11.00 14.15
C ALA A 8 -3.54 -11.82 12.86
N PHE A 9 -2.83 -11.25 11.89
CA PHE A 9 -2.61 -11.88 10.58
C PHE A 9 -1.25 -12.58 10.54
N LEU A 10 -1.19 -13.70 9.83
CA LEU A 10 0.05 -14.46 9.62
C LEU A 10 -0.02 -15.15 8.26
N ASP A 11 0.83 -14.70 7.35
CA ASP A 11 1.00 -15.36 6.06
C ASP A 11 1.69 -16.71 6.25
N SER A 12 1.34 -17.69 5.42
CA SER A 12 1.81 -19.08 5.56
C SER A 12 3.34 -19.22 5.45
N ASP A 13 3.98 -18.25 4.82
CA ASP A 13 5.41 -18.15 4.60
C ASP A 13 6.09 -17.18 5.57
N ASP A 14 5.44 -16.72 6.63
CA ASP A 14 6.06 -15.92 7.69
C ASP A 14 6.14 -16.64 9.04
N LEU A 15 6.80 -16.03 10.02
CA LEU A 15 6.80 -16.48 11.42
C LEU A 15 6.63 -15.29 12.37
N TRP A 16 5.91 -15.50 13.46
CA TRP A 16 5.90 -14.58 14.59
C TRP A 16 7.06 -14.86 15.54
N LEU A 17 7.63 -13.79 16.10
CA LEU A 17 8.55 -13.89 17.22
C LEU A 17 7.76 -14.05 18.54
N PRO A 18 8.33 -14.74 19.55
CA PRO A 18 7.57 -15.15 20.74
C PRO A 18 6.86 -14.02 21.48
N GLN A 19 7.44 -12.81 21.48
CA GLN A 19 6.93 -11.66 22.22
C GLN A 19 5.88 -10.84 21.45
N LYS A 20 5.58 -11.17 20.18
CA LYS A 20 4.75 -10.35 19.29
C LYS A 20 3.41 -9.97 19.92
N LEU A 21 2.63 -10.98 20.30
CA LEU A 21 1.26 -10.77 20.76
C LEU A 21 1.23 -10.06 22.12
N GLU A 22 2.05 -10.50 23.08
CA GLU A 22 2.15 -9.86 24.39
C GLU A 22 2.50 -8.36 24.26
N ARG A 23 3.49 -8.05 23.41
CA ARG A 23 3.94 -6.67 23.19
C ARG A 23 2.85 -5.81 22.54
N GLN A 24 2.23 -6.31 21.47
CA GLN A 24 1.27 -5.55 20.68
C GLN A 24 -0.08 -5.39 21.39
N ILE A 25 -0.58 -6.45 22.03
CA ILE A 25 -1.83 -6.39 22.79
C ILE A 25 -1.69 -5.46 23.98
N GLY A 26 -0.56 -5.50 24.72
CA GLY A 26 -0.33 -4.58 25.83
C GLY A 26 -0.35 -3.10 25.40
N ILE A 27 0.12 -2.78 24.19
CA ILE A 27 0.04 -1.41 23.64
C ILE A 27 -1.40 -1.08 23.23
N LEU A 28 -2.11 -1.99 22.57
CA LEU A 28 -3.51 -1.78 22.20
C LEU A 28 -4.40 -1.56 23.44
N ASP A 29 -4.23 -2.36 24.48
CA ASP A 29 -4.97 -2.23 25.75
C ASP A 29 -4.72 -0.87 26.42
N ALA A 30 -3.49 -0.35 26.32
CA ALA A 30 -3.13 0.95 26.86
C ALA A 30 -3.57 2.14 25.98
N ASN A 31 -3.93 1.91 24.71
CA ASN A 31 -4.25 2.95 23.73
C ASN A 31 -5.58 2.62 23.01
N PRO A 32 -6.73 2.97 23.59
CA PRO A 32 -8.04 2.59 23.04
C PRO A 32 -8.35 3.23 21.68
N ASP A 33 -7.72 4.36 21.34
CA ASP A 33 -7.88 5.04 20.05
C ASP A 33 -7.12 4.35 18.90
N VAL A 34 -6.19 3.43 19.23
CA VAL A 34 -5.44 2.65 18.26
C VAL A 34 -6.27 1.42 17.86
N GLY A 35 -6.69 1.41 16.60
CA GLY A 35 -7.42 0.29 16.00
C GLY A 35 -6.53 -0.76 15.35
N LEU A 36 -5.31 -0.36 14.95
CA LEU A 36 -4.32 -1.21 14.30
C LEU A 36 -2.93 -0.94 14.86
N ILE A 37 -2.20 -2.02 15.20
CA ILE A 37 -0.78 -1.97 15.51
C ILE A 37 0.01 -2.88 14.58
N CYS A 38 1.18 -2.43 14.14
CA CYS A 38 2.10 -3.17 13.29
C CYS A 38 3.55 -2.95 13.75
N GLY A 39 4.46 -3.77 13.23
CA GLY A 39 5.86 -3.70 13.58
C GLY A 39 6.79 -4.01 12.40
N ASN A 40 8.08 -4.08 12.68
CA ASN A 40 9.07 -4.39 11.64
C ASN A 40 9.29 -5.90 11.51
N ALA A 41 10.09 -6.29 10.52
CA ALA A 41 10.43 -7.69 10.26
C ALA A 41 11.93 -7.92 10.09
N ILE A 42 12.38 -9.10 10.50
CA ILE A 42 13.64 -9.68 10.07
C ILE A 42 13.40 -10.35 8.72
N VAL A 43 14.23 -10.07 7.72
CA VAL A 43 14.09 -10.68 6.39
C VAL A 43 14.97 -11.92 6.27
N PHE A 44 14.40 -13.01 5.75
CA PHE A 44 15.14 -14.19 5.31
C PHE A 44 14.89 -14.43 3.82
N SER A 45 15.96 -14.71 3.08
CA SER A 45 15.88 -15.23 1.71
C SER A 45 16.42 -16.65 1.71
N GLY A 46 15.53 -17.62 1.54
CA GLY A 46 15.81 -19.02 1.85
C GLY A 46 16.28 -19.19 3.30
N THR A 47 17.48 -19.71 3.51
CA THR A 47 18.07 -19.90 4.85
C THR A 47 18.92 -18.71 5.32
N LYS A 48 19.12 -17.70 4.47
CA LYS A 48 20.02 -16.58 4.76
C LYS A 48 19.24 -15.41 5.35
N ARG A 49 19.61 -15.04 6.58
CA ARG A 49 19.15 -13.81 7.22
C ARG A 49 19.76 -12.58 6.54
N SER A 50 18.94 -11.59 6.22
CA SER A 50 19.38 -10.26 5.80
C SER A 50 20.07 -9.53 6.95
N SER A 51 21.08 -8.71 6.64
CA SER A 51 21.72 -7.82 7.63
C SER A 51 20.79 -6.70 8.08
N ASN A 52 19.83 -6.33 7.22
CA ASN A 52 18.93 -5.21 7.44
C ASN A 52 17.53 -5.72 7.79
N LEU A 53 16.82 -4.93 8.60
CA LEU A 53 15.37 -5.10 8.76
C LEU A 53 14.64 -4.79 7.46
N TYR A 54 13.39 -5.25 7.35
CA TYR A 54 12.55 -5.00 6.19
C TYR A 54 12.34 -3.50 5.98
N LEU A 55 11.86 -2.79 7.01
CA LEU A 55 11.69 -1.34 6.98
C LEU A 55 12.96 -0.67 7.49
N GLN A 56 13.75 -0.12 6.55
CA GLN A 56 14.99 0.58 6.88
C GLN A 56 14.77 2.05 7.24
N ILE A 57 13.71 2.68 6.72
CA ILE A 57 13.40 4.09 6.95
C ILE A 57 12.66 4.28 8.28
N TYR A 58 11.76 3.36 8.62
CA TYR A 58 10.89 3.45 9.79
C TYR A 58 11.57 2.91 11.05
N GLN A 59 12.52 3.68 11.59
CA GLN A 59 13.31 3.32 12.78
C GLN A 59 12.75 3.88 14.10
N ARG A 60 11.60 4.55 14.06
CA ARG A 60 10.99 5.18 15.25
C ARG A 60 9.55 4.74 15.42
N HIS A 61 9.09 4.78 16.67
CA HIS A 61 7.68 4.62 17.01
C HIS A 61 6.89 5.77 16.35
N MET A 62 5.78 5.43 15.70
CA MET A 62 4.78 6.37 15.20
C MET A 62 3.41 5.95 15.69
N GLN A 63 2.59 6.91 16.13
CA GLN A 63 1.21 6.69 16.51
C GLN A 63 0.38 7.90 16.09
N GLY A 64 -0.85 7.66 15.62
CA GLY A 64 -1.80 8.69 15.26
C GLY A 64 -2.50 8.38 13.95
N ASN A 65 -3.00 9.42 13.28
CA ASN A 65 -3.43 9.31 11.89
C ASN A 65 -2.17 9.21 11.00
N LEU A 66 -1.91 8.01 10.46
CA LEU A 66 -0.77 7.74 9.60
C LEU A 66 -1.14 7.67 8.10
N LEU A 67 -2.23 8.34 7.69
CA LEU A 67 -2.69 8.32 6.29
C LEU A 67 -1.64 8.89 5.33
N THR A 68 -1.01 10.01 5.70
CA THR A 68 0.02 10.65 4.86
C THR A 68 1.26 9.75 4.72
N GLU A 69 1.66 9.08 5.79
CA GLU A 69 2.74 8.10 5.78
C GLU A 69 2.39 6.90 4.88
N LEU A 70 1.17 6.36 5.00
CA LEU A 70 0.68 5.25 4.18
C LEU A 70 0.55 5.61 2.69
N LEU A 71 0.11 6.83 2.37
CA LEU A 71 0.08 7.33 1.00
C LEU A 71 1.50 7.45 0.40
N ASN A 72 2.50 7.65 1.26
CA ASN A 72 3.90 7.73 0.83
C ASN A 72 4.57 6.38 0.67
N ASP A 73 4.28 5.44 1.55
CA ASP A 73 4.85 4.08 1.55
C ASP A 73 3.89 3.08 2.20
N ASN A 74 3.71 1.91 1.58
CA ASN A 74 2.99 0.81 2.21
C ASN A 74 3.91 0.09 3.21
N PHE A 75 4.17 0.75 4.33
CA PHE A 75 5.13 0.29 5.34
C PHE A 75 4.56 -0.82 6.25
N ILE A 76 3.27 -1.13 6.15
CA ILE A 76 2.63 -2.10 7.03
C ILE A 76 2.83 -3.51 6.47
N ILE A 77 3.50 -4.36 7.26
CA ILE A 77 3.72 -5.77 6.93
C ILE A 77 2.54 -6.57 7.47
N THR A 78 1.78 -7.25 6.61
CA THR A 78 0.54 -7.96 6.97
C THR A 78 0.71 -8.93 8.15
N SER A 79 1.71 -9.82 8.10
CA SER A 79 2.02 -10.72 9.22
C SER A 79 2.39 -10.03 10.53
N SER A 80 2.76 -8.75 10.50
CA SER A 80 3.06 -7.97 11.72
C SER A 80 1.81 -7.38 12.37
N CYS A 81 0.68 -7.31 11.66
CA CYS A 81 -0.51 -6.59 12.10
C CYS A 81 -1.26 -7.31 13.23
N VAL A 82 -1.79 -6.50 14.15
CA VAL A 82 -2.87 -6.86 15.07
C VAL A 82 -3.91 -5.75 15.01
N VAL A 83 -5.16 -6.12 14.79
CA VAL A 83 -6.27 -5.20 14.55
C VAL A 83 -7.38 -5.48 15.56
N ARG A 84 -8.02 -4.45 16.08
CA ARG A 84 -9.25 -4.60 16.86
C ARG A 84 -10.35 -5.15 15.96
N ARG A 85 -11.05 -6.20 16.37
CA ARG A 85 -12.19 -6.74 15.61
C ARG A 85 -13.21 -5.66 15.27
N THR A 86 -13.51 -4.78 16.22
CA THR A 86 -14.44 -3.66 16.06
C THR A 86 -14.05 -2.72 14.92
N LEU A 87 -12.75 -2.59 14.60
CA LEU A 87 -12.31 -1.85 13.43
C LEU A 87 -12.69 -2.56 12.14
N LEU A 88 -12.45 -3.88 12.03
CA LEU A 88 -12.86 -4.67 10.86
C LEU A 88 -14.38 -4.69 10.69
N ASP A 89 -15.14 -4.80 11.78
CA ASP A 89 -16.61 -4.70 11.74
C ASP A 89 -17.08 -3.35 11.19
N LEU A 90 -16.31 -2.27 11.43
CA LEU A 90 -16.60 -0.92 10.97
C LEU A 90 -16.23 -0.68 9.51
N ILE A 91 -15.06 -1.17 9.07
CA ILE A 91 -14.51 -0.84 7.74
C ILE A 91 -14.68 -1.95 6.69
N GLY A 92 -15.08 -3.15 7.11
CA GLY A 92 -15.08 -4.36 6.30
C GLY A 92 -13.72 -5.06 6.24
N GLU A 93 -13.71 -6.30 5.76
CA GLU A 93 -12.53 -7.16 5.67
C GLU A 93 -11.66 -6.83 4.43
N PHE A 94 -10.78 -7.75 4.02
CA PHE A 94 -10.04 -7.63 2.77
C PHE A 94 -11.00 -7.68 1.57
N SER A 95 -10.68 -6.94 0.52
CA SER A 95 -11.43 -7.04 -0.73
C SER A 95 -11.10 -8.35 -1.45
N GLU A 96 -12.13 -9.08 -1.87
CA GLU A 96 -12.00 -10.31 -2.66
C GLU A 96 -11.96 -10.04 -4.18
N GLU A 97 -11.83 -8.78 -4.60
CA GLU A 97 -11.76 -8.43 -6.01
C GLU A 97 -10.44 -8.89 -6.62
N GLU A 98 -10.52 -9.64 -7.73
CA GLU A 98 -9.34 -10.21 -8.38
C GLU A 98 -8.29 -9.17 -8.76
N LEU A 99 -8.71 -7.94 -9.08
CA LEU A 99 -7.77 -6.87 -9.39
C LEU A 99 -6.89 -6.54 -8.18
N LEU A 100 -7.44 -6.56 -6.97
CA LEU A 100 -6.70 -6.21 -5.74
C LEU A 100 -5.86 -7.35 -5.19
N ARG A 101 -5.85 -8.52 -5.84
CA ARG A 101 -5.05 -9.67 -5.40
C ARG A 101 -3.55 -9.33 -5.32
N GLY A 102 -2.98 -9.48 -4.13
CA GLY A 102 -1.60 -9.17 -3.79
C GLY A 102 -1.37 -7.73 -3.30
N VAL A 103 -2.43 -6.91 -3.21
CA VAL A 103 -2.42 -5.54 -2.68
C VAL A 103 -3.66 -5.20 -1.84
N GLU A 104 -4.49 -6.19 -1.53
CA GLU A 104 -5.73 -6.05 -0.76
C GLU A 104 -5.47 -5.58 0.68
N ASP A 105 -4.27 -5.83 1.19
CA ASP A 105 -3.81 -5.37 2.49
C ASP A 105 -3.68 -3.85 2.53
N TYR A 106 -3.10 -3.25 1.51
CA TYR A 106 -2.91 -1.81 1.41
C TYR A 106 -4.25 -1.05 1.37
N ASP A 107 -5.25 -1.60 0.66
CA ASP A 107 -6.63 -1.08 0.69
C ASP A 107 -7.18 -1.06 2.12
N LEU A 108 -7.02 -2.15 2.88
CA LEU A 108 -7.50 -2.26 4.26
C LEU A 108 -6.79 -1.26 5.19
N TRP A 109 -5.47 -1.11 5.04
CA TRP A 109 -4.68 -0.19 5.87
C TRP A 109 -5.06 1.27 5.66
N LEU A 110 -5.29 1.67 4.41
CA LEU A 110 -5.76 3.02 4.08
C LEU A 110 -7.16 3.26 4.65
N ARG A 111 -8.10 2.30 4.53
CA ARG A 111 -9.43 2.39 5.15
C ARG A 111 -9.35 2.50 6.68
N ALA A 112 -8.48 1.72 7.31
CA ALA A 112 -8.24 1.76 8.75
C ALA A 112 -7.75 3.15 9.21
N SER A 113 -6.82 3.75 8.47
CA SER A 113 -6.24 5.06 8.79
C SER A 113 -7.25 6.22 8.76
N LEU A 114 -8.40 6.05 8.10
CA LEU A 114 -9.49 7.03 8.11
C LEU A 114 -10.36 6.96 9.37
N LYS A 115 -10.31 5.85 10.14
CA LYS A 115 -11.23 5.57 11.24
C LYS A 115 -10.59 5.54 12.62
N THR A 116 -9.33 5.14 12.72
CA THR A 116 -8.64 4.99 14.00
C THR A 116 -7.19 5.44 13.89
N GLU A 117 -6.54 5.63 15.04
CA GLU A 117 -5.08 5.72 15.04
C GLU A 117 -4.45 4.39 14.64
N ILE A 118 -3.28 4.50 14.01
CA ILE A 118 -2.38 3.38 13.73
C ILE A 118 -1.15 3.55 14.60
N CYS A 119 -0.72 2.47 15.25
CA CYS A 119 0.54 2.40 15.95
C CYS A 119 1.55 1.56 15.16
N TYR A 120 2.74 2.10 14.94
CA TYR A 120 3.88 1.39 14.39
C TYR A 120 5.02 1.37 15.41
N ILE A 121 5.51 0.18 15.75
CA ILE A 121 6.70 0.00 16.59
C ILE A 121 7.88 -0.50 15.73
N PRO A 122 9.09 0.07 15.87
CA PRO A 122 10.25 -0.32 15.03
C PRO A 122 10.83 -1.69 15.39
N GLU A 123 10.34 -2.29 16.48
CA GLU A 123 10.73 -3.59 16.98
C GLU A 123 10.41 -4.67 15.93
N PRO A 124 11.40 -5.50 15.54
CA PRO A 124 11.10 -6.63 14.68
C PRO A 124 10.34 -7.67 15.49
N LEU A 125 9.09 -7.93 15.10
CA LEU A 125 8.22 -8.91 15.77
C LEU A 125 7.85 -10.10 14.87
N VAL A 126 8.28 -10.06 13.61
CA VAL A 126 8.06 -11.13 12.65
C VAL A 126 9.32 -11.45 11.85
N VAL A 127 9.35 -12.65 11.29
CA VAL A 127 10.30 -13.07 10.27
C VAL A 127 9.56 -13.12 8.95
N TYR A 128 9.96 -12.26 8.02
CA TYR A 128 9.46 -12.21 6.65
C TYR A 128 10.32 -13.10 5.75
N ARG A 129 9.73 -14.10 5.08
CA ARG A 129 10.49 -14.97 4.15
C ARG A 129 10.24 -14.60 2.69
N ASP A 130 11.26 -14.01 2.05
CA ASP A 130 11.23 -13.73 0.62
C ASP A 130 11.72 -14.95 -0.18
N GLN A 131 10.78 -15.66 -0.81
CA GLN A 131 11.05 -16.85 -1.62
C GLN A 131 11.03 -16.61 -3.14
N GLY A 132 10.89 -15.35 -3.61
CA GLY A 132 10.92 -15.00 -5.04
C GLY A 132 9.68 -15.37 -5.87
N ASP A 133 8.91 -16.39 -5.46
CA ASP A 133 7.68 -16.85 -6.13
C ASP A 133 6.38 -16.37 -5.45
N SER A 134 6.43 -15.22 -4.76
CA SER A 134 5.27 -14.66 -4.06
C SER A 134 4.12 -14.31 -5.03
N ILE A 135 2.89 -14.25 -4.50
CA ILE A 135 1.71 -13.82 -5.30
C ILE A 135 1.99 -12.48 -5.99
N ARG A 136 2.68 -11.58 -5.28
CA ARG A 136 3.11 -10.28 -5.81
C ARG A 136 4.06 -10.41 -7.01
N SER A 137 4.94 -11.40 -7.06
CA SER A 137 5.87 -11.58 -8.20
C SER A 137 5.18 -12.09 -9.47
N GLN A 138 3.97 -12.65 -9.33
CA GLN A 138 3.16 -13.14 -10.45
C GLN A 138 2.24 -12.07 -11.06
N GLN A 139 2.00 -10.96 -10.35
CA GLN A 139 1.14 -9.88 -10.83
C GLN A 139 1.81 -9.08 -11.95
N SER A 140 1.09 -8.83 -13.05
CA SER A 140 1.59 -7.98 -14.12
C SER A 140 1.75 -6.54 -13.63
N ARG A 141 2.75 -5.81 -14.15
CA ARG A 141 2.93 -4.38 -13.83
C ARG A 141 1.70 -3.54 -14.17
N GLU A 142 0.99 -3.90 -15.24
CA GLU A 142 -0.27 -3.23 -15.63
C GLU A 142 -1.34 -3.42 -14.55
N SER A 143 -1.59 -4.67 -14.17
CA SER A 143 -2.57 -5.02 -13.13
C SER A 143 -2.21 -4.35 -11.79
N TYR A 144 -0.94 -4.37 -11.40
CA TYR A 144 -0.48 -3.69 -10.19
C TYR A 144 -0.85 -2.20 -10.19
N TRP A 145 -0.50 -1.44 -11.23
CA TRP A 145 -0.83 -0.01 -11.27
C TRP A 145 -2.33 0.27 -11.37
N GLN A 146 -3.09 -0.56 -12.09
CA GLN A 146 -4.56 -0.48 -12.10
C GLN A 146 -5.14 -0.67 -10.70
N SER A 147 -4.59 -1.60 -9.92
CA SER A 147 -5.00 -1.86 -8.54
C SER A 147 -4.72 -0.66 -7.65
N MET A 148 -3.51 -0.09 -7.73
CA MET A 148 -3.13 1.09 -6.95
C MET A 148 -4.00 2.31 -7.28
N ILE A 149 -4.37 2.50 -8.55
CA ILE A 149 -5.29 3.57 -8.95
C ILE A 149 -6.69 3.34 -8.37
N LEU A 150 -7.21 2.11 -8.45
CA LEU A 150 -8.51 1.75 -7.89
C LEU A 150 -8.56 2.00 -6.37
N ILE A 151 -7.52 1.61 -5.64
CA ILE A 151 -7.40 1.86 -4.19
C ILE A 151 -7.49 3.36 -3.89
N LEU A 152 -6.76 4.19 -4.62
CA LEU A 152 -6.78 5.65 -4.38
C LEU A 152 -8.13 6.28 -4.77
N ASP A 153 -8.81 5.77 -5.80
CA ASP A 153 -10.16 6.22 -6.15
C ASP A 153 -11.17 5.89 -5.04
N ARG A 154 -11.13 4.67 -4.50
CA ARG A 154 -11.96 4.27 -3.35
C ARG A 154 -11.68 5.12 -2.13
N LEU A 155 -10.40 5.32 -1.82
CA LEU A 155 -9.99 6.14 -0.70
C LEU A 155 -10.51 7.58 -0.83
N LYS A 156 -10.41 8.17 -2.03
CA LYS A 156 -10.93 9.50 -2.33
C LYS A 156 -12.44 9.59 -2.09
N GLU A 157 -13.21 8.62 -2.56
CA GLU A 157 -14.66 8.58 -2.32
C GLU A 157 -15.00 8.49 -0.82
N LEU A 158 -14.24 7.71 -0.06
CA LEU A 158 -14.42 7.58 1.39
C LEU A 158 -14.09 8.90 2.12
N MET A 159 -13.00 9.56 1.74
CA MET A 159 -12.61 10.86 2.29
C MET A 159 -13.70 11.91 2.05
N GLN A 160 -14.20 12.00 0.81
CA GLN A 160 -15.28 12.93 0.44
C GLN A 160 -16.58 12.71 1.21
N LYS A 161 -16.93 11.46 1.53
CA LYS A 161 -18.14 11.13 2.31
C LYS A 161 -18.01 11.43 3.80
N SER A 162 -16.79 11.56 4.31
CA SER A 162 -16.51 11.62 5.75
C SER A 162 -16.42 13.04 6.33
N ASP A 163 -16.60 14.09 5.51
CA ASP A 163 -16.33 15.49 5.86
C ASP A 163 -14.90 15.76 6.42
N GLN A 164 -13.99 14.77 6.33
CA GLN A 164 -12.57 14.95 6.59
C GLN A 164 -11.94 15.73 5.44
N ASN A 165 -11.96 17.05 5.56
CA ASN A 165 -11.34 17.98 4.62
C ASN A 165 -9.83 18.15 4.89
N ASP A 166 -9.11 17.03 5.02
CA ASP A 166 -7.64 17.08 5.04
C ASP A 166 -7.13 17.34 3.62
N LEU A 167 -7.02 18.64 3.29
CA LEU A 167 -6.51 19.12 2.02
C LEU A 167 -5.11 18.59 1.71
N THR A 168 -4.29 18.33 2.74
CA THR A 168 -2.91 17.83 2.55
C THR A 168 -2.94 16.39 2.07
N SER A 169 -3.66 15.51 2.76
CA SER A 169 -3.82 14.11 2.34
C SER A 169 -4.53 13.99 1.00
N MET A 170 -5.55 14.83 0.74
CA MET A 170 -6.23 14.85 -0.57
C MET A 170 -5.29 15.27 -1.71
N ALA A 171 -4.47 16.31 -1.52
CA ALA A 171 -3.50 16.73 -2.52
C ALA A 171 -2.44 15.65 -2.78
N LEU A 172 -1.96 15.00 -1.71
CA LEU A 172 -0.99 13.91 -1.82
C LEU A 172 -1.60 12.69 -2.53
N LEU A 173 -2.85 12.33 -2.23
CA LEU A 173 -3.57 11.25 -2.90
C LEU A 173 -3.63 11.50 -4.41
N GLU A 174 -4.03 12.71 -4.83
CA GLU A 174 -4.08 13.08 -6.25
C GLU A 174 -2.70 13.03 -6.91
N GLU A 175 -1.66 13.51 -6.22
CA GLU A 175 -0.28 13.43 -6.70
C GLU A 175 0.15 11.96 -6.93
N LYS A 176 -0.12 11.08 -5.96
CA LYS A 176 0.21 9.64 -6.04
C LYS A 176 -0.57 8.95 -7.15
N LYS A 177 -1.88 9.20 -7.24
CA LYS A 177 -2.73 8.66 -8.30
C LYS A 177 -2.20 9.06 -9.67
N TYR A 178 -1.86 10.33 -9.84
CA TYR A 178 -1.29 10.82 -11.09
C TYR A 178 0.05 10.14 -11.43
N ALA A 179 0.92 9.92 -10.44
CA ALA A 179 2.16 9.16 -10.63
C ALA A 179 1.89 7.71 -11.08
N TYR A 180 0.93 7.02 -10.47
CA TYR A 180 0.54 5.65 -10.85
C TYR A 180 -0.07 5.59 -12.25
N CYS A 181 -0.86 6.59 -12.67
CA CYS A 181 -1.34 6.70 -14.04
C CYS A 181 -0.19 6.81 -15.05
N ILE A 182 0.89 7.55 -14.73
CA ILE A 182 2.08 7.61 -15.57
C ILE A 182 2.77 6.23 -15.64
N ASP A 183 2.89 5.53 -14.52
CA ASP A 183 3.55 4.21 -14.49
C ASP A 183 2.74 3.12 -15.19
N LEU A 184 1.41 3.20 -15.16
CA LEU A 184 0.51 2.40 -15.99
C LEU A 184 0.71 2.71 -17.49
N CYS A 185 0.81 3.99 -17.87
CA CYS A 185 1.13 4.34 -19.27
C CYS A 185 2.46 3.70 -19.70
N ARG A 186 3.47 3.71 -18.83
CA ARG A 186 4.78 3.11 -19.09
C ARG A 186 4.68 1.59 -19.26
N SER A 187 3.87 0.89 -18.49
CA SER A 187 3.72 -0.57 -18.66
C SER A 187 3.13 -0.94 -20.02
N PHE A 188 2.23 -0.12 -20.59
CA PHE A 188 1.77 -0.30 -21.97
C PHE A 188 2.89 -0.11 -23.00
N PHE A 189 3.75 0.89 -22.80
CA PHE A 189 4.91 1.10 -23.67
C PHE A 189 5.91 -0.07 -23.60
N ASP A 190 6.20 -0.57 -22.40
CA ASP A 190 7.15 -1.66 -22.17
C ASP A 190 6.67 -2.98 -22.80
N THR A 191 5.36 -3.17 -22.93
CA THR A 191 4.72 -4.34 -23.57
C THR A 191 4.35 -4.12 -25.04
N ALA A 192 4.85 -3.04 -25.66
CA ALA A 192 4.59 -2.66 -27.04
C ALA A 192 3.11 -2.37 -27.41
N ARG A 193 2.26 -2.11 -26.42
CA ARG A 193 0.85 -1.71 -26.58
C ARG A 193 0.71 -0.20 -26.78
N TYR A 194 1.27 0.34 -27.86
CA TYR A 194 1.36 1.80 -28.07
C TYR A 194 0.00 2.50 -28.23
N THR A 195 -0.96 1.86 -28.89
CA THR A 195 -2.30 2.42 -29.08
C THR A 195 -3.01 2.62 -27.75
N ASP A 196 -2.89 1.65 -26.84
CA ASP A 196 -3.44 1.73 -25.50
C ASP A 196 -2.75 2.83 -24.69
N ALA A 197 -1.41 2.91 -24.78
CA ALA A 197 -0.65 3.97 -24.13
C ALA A 197 -1.08 5.37 -24.60
N ILE A 198 -1.27 5.57 -25.91
CA ILE A 198 -1.73 6.85 -26.48
C ILE A 198 -3.16 7.16 -26.03
N LYS A 199 -4.08 6.20 -26.15
CA LYS A 199 -5.49 6.36 -25.76
C LYS A 199 -5.60 6.75 -24.29
N TYR A 200 -4.92 6.01 -23.41
CA TYR A 200 -4.97 6.26 -21.98
C TYR A 200 -4.28 7.56 -21.58
N THR A 201 -3.11 7.88 -22.16
CA THR A 201 -2.45 9.17 -21.91
C THR A 201 -3.34 10.34 -22.32
N SER A 202 -4.02 10.26 -23.46
CA SER A 202 -4.96 11.30 -23.91
C SER A 202 -6.13 11.47 -22.94
N GLN A 203 -6.67 10.37 -22.42
CA GLN A 203 -7.74 10.41 -21.41
C GLN A 203 -7.25 11.05 -20.10
N LEU A 204 -6.10 10.62 -19.59
CA LEU A 204 -5.50 11.17 -18.37
C LEU A 204 -5.29 12.68 -18.47
N ILE A 205 -4.79 13.15 -19.63
CA ILE A 205 -4.58 14.57 -19.91
C ILE A 205 -5.90 15.34 -19.94
N ALA A 206 -6.95 14.76 -20.54
CA ALA A 206 -8.27 15.38 -20.62
C ALA A 206 -8.92 15.53 -19.23
N GLU A 207 -8.76 14.52 -18.38
CA GLU A 207 -9.31 14.51 -17.01
C GLU A 207 -8.49 15.37 -16.05
N ASN A 208 -7.19 15.55 -16.30
CA ASN A 208 -6.26 16.20 -15.37
C ASN A 208 -5.34 17.21 -16.09
N PRO A 209 -5.90 18.28 -16.69
CA PRO A 209 -5.16 19.20 -17.56
C PRO A 209 -4.02 19.95 -16.86
N PHE A 210 -4.06 20.08 -15.53
CA PHE A 210 -3.01 20.76 -14.75
C PHE A 210 -1.65 20.06 -14.82
N TYR A 211 -1.63 18.75 -15.11
CA TYR A 211 -0.40 17.98 -15.14
C TYR A 211 0.27 17.87 -16.51
N LEU A 212 -0.31 18.50 -17.55
CA LEU A 212 0.18 18.55 -18.93
C LEU A 212 1.71 18.73 -19.07
N PRO A 213 2.35 19.69 -18.36
CA PRO A 213 3.78 19.96 -18.53
C PRO A 213 4.65 18.75 -18.13
N MET A 214 4.21 17.99 -17.12
CA MET A 214 4.93 16.84 -16.58
C MET A 214 4.69 15.56 -17.40
N THR A 215 3.46 15.34 -17.87
CA THR A 215 3.10 14.17 -18.71
C THR A 215 3.68 14.30 -20.10
N ALA A 216 3.50 15.45 -20.77
CA ALA A 216 3.94 15.65 -22.14
C ALA A 216 5.46 15.51 -22.28
N ALA A 217 6.25 16.07 -21.36
CA ALA A 217 7.70 15.97 -21.41
C ALA A 217 8.23 14.55 -21.17
N LYS A 218 7.65 13.81 -20.20
CA LYS A 218 8.04 12.42 -19.91
C LYS A 218 7.60 11.46 -21.02
N VAL A 219 6.37 11.59 -21.52
CA VAL A 219 5.84 10.77 -22.62
C VAL A 219 6.57 11.06 -23.93
N MET A 220 6.82 12.34 -24.28
CA MET A 220 7.59 12.70 -25.47
C MET A 220 9.05 12.23 -25.41
N ARG A 221 9.67 12.18 -24.22
CA ARG A 221 11.00 11.56 -24.05
C ARG A 221 10.97 10.06 -24.30
N LEU A 222 9.96 9.35 -23.83
CA LEU A 222 9.78 7.91 -24.08
C LEU A 222 9.59 7.64 -25.59
N ILE A 223 8.75 8.42 -26.27
CA ILE A 223 8.55 8.34 -27.72
C ILE A 223 9.86 8.63 -28.49
N LYS A 224 10.63 9.66 -28.10
CA LYS A 224 11.90 10.03 -28.75
C LYS A 224 13.02 9.00 -28.53
N LYS A 225 13.10 8.36 -27.36
CA LYS A 225 14.15 7.37 -27.03
C LYS A 225 14.03 6.10 -27.89
N LYS A 226 12.82 5.76 -28.35
CA LYS A 226 12.54 4.60 -29.19
C LYS A 226 12.85 4.83 -30.68
N ARG A 227 12.58 6.04 -31.20
CA ARG A 227 13.00 6.44 -32.56
C ARG A 227 14.51 6.43 -32.82
N LYS A 228 15.33 6.36 -31.77
CA LYS A 228 16.79 6.19 -31.87
C LYS A 228 17.26 4.72 -31.78
N LYS A 229 16.36 3.77 -31.51
CA LYS A 229 16.65 2.33 -31.37
C LYS A 229 16.05 1.47 -32.49
N THR A 230 15.38 2.09 -33.45
CA THR A 230 14.86 1.54 -34.71
C THR A 230 15.52 2.29 -35.85
#